data_AF-A0A353N3L6-F1
#
_entry.id   AF-A0A353N3L6-F1
#
_cell.length_a   1.000
_cell.length_b   1.000
_cell.length_c   1.000
_cell.angle_alpha   90.00
_cell.angle_beta   90.00
_cell.angle_gamma   90.00
#
_symmetry.space_group_name_H-M   'P 1'
#
loop_
_entity.id
_entity.type
_entity.pdbx_description
1 polymer ?
#
loop_
_entity_poly.entity_id
_entity_poly.type
_entity_poly.pdbx_seq_one_letter_code
_entity_poly.pdbx_strand_id
1 'polypeptide(L)'
;MCDRKIFANVIDPEETRIAIVEGGRLNEIFVERMWDRQRSGEIYKARVDSVIPGMNAAFLNLGEGRNAFLYLEDARGSEVRQNLDLLVQVTKTARKGKGARVTTRISLPGRFLVLVPGGHETGVSRRVSEEQRERLRGFARAIRPDGFGIIVRTAAEGVDKDILEEDLENLLQIWDGVSRMAREQDAPCLIYQDLGLVGRILRDEPFGAVDEIIVDSEEEYRNVLAFLERFPPNGSSPEVNLHRGNIPIFEFYGIEKDLELALERKVWLGSG
;
A
#
# COMPACT_ATOMS: atom_id res chain seq x y z
N MET A 1 -23.30 -6.88 14.93
CA MET A 1 -22.97 -5.59 14.29
C MET A 1 -21.74 -5.09 15.00
N CYS A 2 -20.69 -4.82 14.23
CA CYS A 2 -19.36 -4.67 14.75
C CYS A 2 -18.99 -3.19 14.97
N ASP A 3 -19.89 -2.30 15.41
CA ASP A 3 -19.80 -0.81 15.37
C ASP A 3 -18.47 -0.18 14.90
N ARG A 4 -18.05 -0.48 13.66
CA ARG A 4 -16.73 -0.10 13.12
C ARG A 4 -16.91 0.47 11.74
N LYS A 5 -16.41 1.69 11.57
CA LYS A 5 -16.65 2.51 10.39
C LYS A 5 -15.36 3.11 9.89
N ILE A 6 -15.23 3.19 8.57
CA ILE A 6 -14.10 3.85 7.91
C ILE A 6 -14.60 5.17 7.32
N PHE A 7 -13.93 6.27 7.63
CA PHE A 7 -14.21 7.59 7.07
C PHE A 7 -13.02 8.05 6.24
N ALA A 8 -13.20 8.23 4.94
CA ALA A 8 -12.18 8.77 4.05
C ALA A 8 -12.47 10.23 3.71
N ASN A 9 -11.60 11.11 4.19
CA ASN A 9 -11.53 12.51 3.80
C ASN A 9 -10.45 12.67 2.72
N VAL A 10 -10.88 12.76 1.47
CA VAL A 10 -10.02 12.74 0.28
C VAL A 10 -10.23 13.96 -0.63
N ILE A 11 -11.21 14.84 -0.34
CA ILE A 11 -11.45 16.05 -1.13
C ILE A 11 -10.29 17.05 -0.97
N ASP A 12 -9.70 17.14 0.23
CA ASP A 12 -8.61 18.08 0.47
C ASP A 12 -7.39 17.72 -0.40
N PRO A 13 -6.96 18.62 -1.32
CA PRO A 13 -5.82 18.34 -2.17
C PRO A 13 -4.52 18.24 -1.35
N GLU A 14 -4.38 18.94 -0.23
CA GLU A 14 -3.14 18.97 0.55
C GLU A 14 -2.91 17.73 1.39
N GLU A 15 -3.98 17.03 1.79
CA GLU A 15 -3.87 15.79 2.55
C GLU A 15 -5.08 14.86 2.38
N THR A 16 -4.80 13.57 2.30
CA THR A 16 -5.79 12.50 2.45
C THR A 16 -5.74 11.99 3.89
N ARG A 17 -6.90 11.98 4.56
CA ARG A 17 -7.04 11.46 5.93
C ARG A 17 -8.07 10.33 5.96
N ILE A 18 -7.75 9.25 6.66
CA ILE A 18 -8.68 8.13 6.86
C ILE A 18 -8.74 7.78 8.33
N ALA A 19 -9.94 7.85 8.88
CA ALA A 19 -10.23 7.50 10.26
C ALA A 19 -10.94 6.14 10.31
N ILE A 20 -10.50 5.27 11.21
CA ILE A 20 -11.22 4.07 11.61
C ILE A 20 -11.82 4.36 12.98
N VAL A 21 -13.15 4.31 13.06
CA VAL A 21 -13.94 4.55 14.27
C VAL A 21 -14.51 3.24 14.75
N GLU A 22 -14.39 2.96 16.04
CA GLU A 22 -14.93 1.77 16.71
C GLU A 22 -15.71 2.18 17.97
N GLY A 23 -16.92 1.69 18.15
CA GLY A 23 -17.73 2.03 19.33
C GLY A 23 -18.05 3.52 19.44
N GLY A 24 -18.16 4.21 18.30
CA GLY A 24 -18.35 5.66 18.23
C GLY A 24 -17.12 6.51 18.62
N ARG A 25 -15.93 5.92 18.71
CA ARG A 25 -14.68 6.63 19.02
C ARG A 25 -13.62 6.41 17.95
N LEU A 26 -12.81 7.43 17.67
CA LEU A 26 -11.64 7.28 16.82
C LEU A 26 -10.69 6.21 17.40
N ASN A 27 -10.42 5.15 16.64
CA ASN A 27 -9.48 4.10 16.99
C ASN A 27 -8.14 4.28 16.23
N GLU A 28 -8.19 4.51 14.92
CA GLU A 28 -6.99 4.68 14.09
C GLU A 28 -7.13 5.87 13.14
N ILE A 29 -6.01 6.53 12.84
CA ILE A 29 -5.93 7.61 11.87
C ILE A 29 -4.74 7.39 10.93
N PHE A 30 -5.00 7.47 9.64
CA PHE A 30 -4.00 7.43 8.58
C PHE A 30 -4.01 8.77 7.86
N VAL A 31 -2.82 9.34 7.65
CA VAL A 31 -2.67 10.64 6.96
C VAL A 31 -1.57 10.51 5.91
N GLU A 32 -1.91 10.87 4.68
CA GLU A 32 -0.97 11.01 3.56
C GLU A 32 -1.06 12.44 3.04
N ARG A 33 0.07 13.15 2.97
CA ARG A 33 0.07 14.56 2.57
C ARG A 33 0.64 14.77 1.18
N MET A 34 0.13 15.75 0.44
CA MET A 34 0.52 15.99 -0.97
C MET A 34 1.99 16.40 -1.13
N TRP A 35 2.61 16.96 -0.09
CA TRP A 35 4.03 17.30 -0.05
C TRP A 35 4.94 16.09 0.19
N ASP A 36 4.39 14.93 0.55
CA ASP A 36 5.11 13.65 0.44
C ASP A 36 5.22 13.29 -1.06
N ARG A 37 6.20 13.90 -1.74
CA ARG A 37 6.40 13.81 -3.20
C ARG A 37 6.68 12.39 -3.74
N GLN A 38 6.89 11.43 -2.84
CA GLN A 38 7.22 10.04 -3.11
C GLN A 38 6.46 9.17 -2.11
N ARG A 39 5.47 8.40 -2.57
CA ARG A 39 4.67 7.52 -1.73
C ARG A 39 5.31 6.15 -1.61
N SER A 40 5.09 5.49 -0.48
CA SER A 40 5.56 4.11 -0.30
C SER A 40 4.89 3.18 -1.31
N GLY A 41 5.66 2.30 -1.93
CA GLY A 41 5.15 1.35 -2.93
C GLY A 41 5.24 1.85 -4.38
N GLU A 42 5.42 3.15 -4.61
CA GLU A 42 5.62 3.71 -5.95
C GLU A 42 6.88 3.13 -6.62
N ILE A 43 6.79 2.90 -7.92
CA ILE A 43 7.89 2.40 -8.74
C ILE A 43 8.30 3.49 -9.72
N TYR A 44 9.61 3.75 -9.77
CA TYR A 44 10.22 4.74 -10.64
C TYR A 44 11.24 4.07 -11.53
N LYS A 45 11.34 4.54 -12.78
CA LYS A 45 12.56 4.36 -13.59
C LYS A 45 13.46 5.52 -13.24
N ALA A 46 14.47 5.27 -12.45
CA ALA A 46 15.34 6.27 -11.85
C ALA A 46 16.71 6.30 -12.53
N ARG A 47 17.37 7.46 -12.53
CA ARG A 47 18.76 7.57 -13.00
C ARG A 47 19.72 7.60 -11.83
N VAL A 48 20.79 6.81 -11.86
CA VAL A 48 21.84 6.84 -10.84
C VAL A 48 22.68 8.10 -11.03
N ASP A 49 22.58 9.05 -10.10
CA ASP A 49 23.34 10.30 -10.13
C ASP A 49 24.79 10.09 -9.67
N SER A 50 24.97 9.30 -8.60
CA SER A 50 26.28 8.99 -8.05
C SER A 50 26.26 7.72 -7.20
N VAL A 51 27.41 7.06 -7.11
CA VAL A 51 27.66 5.94 -6.19
C VAL A 51 28.65 6.42 -5.14
N ILE A 52 28.34 6.18 -3.87
CA ILE A 52 29.15 6.60 -2.72
C ILE A 52 29.66 5.35 -2.01
N PRO A 53 30.88 4.85 -2.34
CA PRO A 53 31.42 3.63 -1.77
C PRO A 53 31.51 3.65 -0.24
N GLY A 54 31.88 4.80 0.33
CA GLY A 54 32.00 4.97 1.79
C GLY A 54 30.67 4.83 2.55
N MET A 55 29.53 4.94 1.87
CA MET A 55 28.19 4.76 2.45
C MET A 55 27.52 3.43 2.02
N ASN A 56 28.20 2.62 1.20
CA ASN A 56 27.64 1.44 0.56
C ASN A 56 26.27 1.73 -0.11
N ALA A 57 26.17 2.87 -0.79
CA ALA A 57 24.91 3.39 -1.32
C ALA A 57 25.08 4.17 -2.64
N ALA A 58 23.97 4.41 -3.33
CA ALA A 58 23.88 5.27 -4.50
C ALA A 58 22.76 6.31 -4.33
N PHE A 59 22.96 7.49 -4.91
CA PHE A 59 21.92 8.51 -5.05
C PHE A 59 21.28 8.39 -6.43
N LEU A 60 19.96 8.47 -6.45
CA LEU A 60 19.16 8.34 -7.66
C LEU A 60 18.23 9.54 -7.83
N ASN A 61 18.09 9.98 -9.08
CA ASN A 61 17.11 10.96 -9.50
C ASN A 61 15.81 10.23 -9.89
N LEU A 62 14.70 10.59 -9.24
CA LEU A 62 13.35 10.09 -9.54
C LEU A 62 12.53 11.05 -10.42
N GLY A 63 13.11 12.16 -10.86
CA GLY A 63 12.48 13.19 -11.68
C GLY A 63 11.76 14.26 -10.84
N GLU A 64 11.46 15.41 -11.46
CA GLU A 64 10.73 16.52 -10.83
C GLU A 64 11.38 17.05 -9.52
N GLY A 65 12.72 17.04 -9.47
CA GLY A 65 13.47 17.47 -8.29
C GLY A 65 13.38 16.50 -7.10
N ARG A 66 12.97 15.25 -7.34
CA ARG A 66 12.90 14.19 -6.35
C ARG A 66 14.16 13.34 -6.39
N ASN A 67 14.75 13.11 -5.22
CA ASN A 67 15.93 12.26 -5.06
C ASN A 67 15.62 11.07 -4.17
N ALA A 68 16.36 9.98 -4.38
CA ALA A 68 16.30 8.77 -3.58
C ALA A 68 17.70 8.27 -3.25
N PHE A 69 17.76 7.38 -2.26
CA PHE A 69 18.96 6.65 -1.92
C PHE A 69 18.69 5.14 -1.97
N LEU A 70 19.61 4.41 -2.60
CA LEU A 70 19.61 2.96 -2.71
C LEU A 70 20.82 2.42 -1.95
N TYR A 71 20.61 1.55 -0.97
CA TYR A 71 21.73 0.77 -0.42
C TYR A 71 22.15 -0.29 -1.44
N LEU A 72 23.46 -0.50 -1.62
CA LEU A 72 23.95 -1.46 -2.61
C LEU A 72 23.51 -2.91 -2.30
N GLU A 73 23.29 -3.24 -1.02
CA GLU A 73 22.69 -4.50 -0.58
C GLU A 73 21.24 -4.67 -1.08
N ASP A 74 20.49 -3.56 -1.19
CA ASP A 74 19.12 -3.51 -1.68
C ASP A 74 19.04 -3.49 -3.22
N ALA A 75 20.19 -3.47 -3.92
CA ALA A 75 20.28 -3.52 -5.38
C ALA A 75 20.25 -4.95 -5.96
N ARG A 76 20.39 -5.98 -5.11
CA ARG A 76 20.19 -7.41 -5.43
C ARG A 76 20.77 -7.88 -6.77
N GLY A 77 22.05 -7.60 -7.00
CA GLY A 77 22.76 -8.02 -8.22
C GLY A 77 22.53 -7.13 -9.45
N SER A 78 21.75 -6.06 -9.32
CA SER A 78 21.67 -5.02 -10.35
C SER A 78 23.02 -4.29 -10.44
N GLU A 79 23.46 -3.99 -11.66
CA GLU A 79 24.63 -3.14 -11.86
C GLU A 79 24.29 -1.71 -11.44
N VAL A 80 24.98 -1.19 -10.43
CA VAL A 80 24.78 0.19 -9.95
C VAL A 80 25.98 1.03 -10.36
N ARG A 81 25.81 1.82 -11.43
CA ARG A 81 26.83 2.72 -11.96
C ARG A 81 26.22 4.07 -12.31
N GLN A 82 27.01 5.13 -12.17
CA GLN A 82 26.59 6.48 -12.54
C GLN A 82 26.04 6.53 -13.99
N ASN A 83 24.95 7.29 -14.18
CA ASN A 83 24.19 7.45 -15.41
C ASN A 83 23.44 6.20 -15.90
N LEU A 84 23.44 5.10 -15.14
CA LEU A 84 22.61 3.93 -15.45
C LEU A 84 21.17 4.16 -14.96
N ASP A 85 20.21 3.65 -15.70
CA ASP A 85 18.80 3.70 -15.35
C ASP A 85 18.38 2.43 -14.61
N LEU A 86 17.76 2.56 -13.44
CA LEU A 86 17.31 1.46 -12.60
C LEU A 86 15.81 1.57 -12.33
N LEU A 87 15.10 0.45 -12.43
CA LEU A 87 13.75 0.34 -11.91
C LEU A 87 13.82 0.14 -10.38
N VAL A 88 13.20 1.05 -9.62
CA VAL A 88 13.29 1.06 -8.16
C VAL A 88 11.93 1.30 -7.52
N GLN A 89 11.68 0.67 -6.38
CA GLN A 89 10.48 0.86 -5.58
C GLN A 89 10.78 1.64 -4.31
N VAL A 90 9.93 2.61 -3.98
CA VAL A 90 10.01 3.38 -2.73
C VAL A 90 9.61 2.48 -1.56
N THR A 91 10.53 2.29 -0.63
CA THR A 91 10.32 1.51 0.62
C THR A 91 10.08 2.40 1.83
N LYS A 92 10.63 3.62 1.81
CA LYS A 92 10.39 4.65 2.83
C LYS A 92 10.32 6.00 2.15
N THR A 93 9.28 6.76 2.48
CA THR A 93 9.09 8.13 1.98
C THR A 93 10.22 9.05 2.46
N ALA A 94 10.45 10.13 1.72
CA ALA A 94 11.41 11.16 2.09
C ALA A 94 11.04 11.79 3.45
N ARG A 95 12.03 12.10 4.28
CA ARG A 95 11.80 12.75 5.59
C ARG A 95 12.89 13.77 5.89
N LYS A 96 12.50 14.99 6.29
CA LYS A 96 13.38 16.03 6.87
C LYS A 96 14.69 16.21 6.08
N GLY A 97 14.61 16.47 4.77
CA GLY A 97 15.77 16.69 3.90
C GLY A 97 16.52 15.44 3.45
N LYS A 98 16.11 14.24 3.88
CA LYS A 98 16.60 12.96 3.33
C LYS A 98 15.64 12.50 2.23
N GLY A 99 16.17 12.16 1.05
CA GLY A 99 15.40 11.57 -0.05
C GLY A 99 14.76 10.23 0.34
N ALA A 100 13.88 9.70 -0.50
CA ALA A 100 13.25 8.40 -0.25
C ALA A 100 14.26 7.24 -0.23
N ARG A 101 14.00 6.21 0.57
CA ARG A 101 14.73 4.93 0.48
C ARG A 101 14.09 4.08 -0.61
N VAL A 102 14.91 3.54 -1.50
CA VAL A 102 14.44 2.66 -2.57
C VAL A 102 15.15 1.31 -2.59
N THR A 103 14.55 0.34 -3.28
CA THR A 103 15.13 -0.98 -3.58
C THR A 103 14.89 -1.33 -5.05
N THR A 104 15.76 -2.15 -5.66
CA THR A 104 15.50 -2.73 -6.99
C THR A 104 14.60 -3.97 -6.91
N ARG A 105 14.37 -4.50 -5.70
CA ARG A 105 13.47 -5.63 -5.48
C ARG A 105 12.02 -5.15 -5.43
N ILE A 106 11.37 -5.14 -6.57
CA ILE A 106 9.96 -4.79 -6.69
C ILE A 106 9.09 -5.84 -5.97
N SER A 107 8.07 -5.36 -5.25
CA SER A 107 7.02 -6.19 -4.67
C SER A 107 5.65 -5.55 -4.91
N LEU A 108 4.71 -6.34 -5.38
CA LEU A 108 3.35 -5.92 -5.68
C LEU A 108 2.39 -6.62 -4.70
N PRO A 109 1.93 -5.92 -3.65
CA PRO A 109 1.02 -6.49 -2.68
C PRO A 109 -0.42 -6.54 -3.23
N GLY A 110 -0.95 -7.75 -3.36
CA GLY A 110 -2.38 -8.02 -3.51
C GLY A 110 -3.07 -8.17 -2.16
N ARG A 111 -4.30 -8.64 -2.17
CA ARG A 111 -5.09 -8.83 -0.95
C ARG A 111 -4.61 -10.04 -0.15
N PHE A 112 -4.37 -11.16 -0.83
CA PHE A 112 -4.07 -12.45 -0.23
C PHE A 112 -2.61 -12.85 -0.42
N LEU A 113 -1.95 -12.37 -1.48
CA LEU A 113 -0.54 -12.64 -1.71
C LEU A 113 0.23 -11.39 -2.15
N VAL A 114 1.55 -11.49 -2.13
CA VAL A 114 2.47 -10.49 -2.67
C VAL A 114 3.25 -11.15 -3.80
N LEU A 115 3.23 -10.52 -4.98
CA LEU A 115 4.02 -10.93 -6.13
C LEU A 115 5.39 -10.24 -6.08
N VAL A 116 6.46 -11.01 -6.31
CA VAL A 116 7.84 -10.50 -6.32
C VAL A 116 8.49 -10.83 -7.67
N PRO A 117 8.45 -9.92 -8.65
CA PRO A 117 9.10 -10.11 -9.94
C PRO A 117 10.61 -10.31 -9.82
N GLY A 118 11.17 -11.23 -10.60
CA GLY A 118 12.57 -11.66 -10.50
C GLY A 118 12.90 -12.47 -9.24
N GLY A 119 11.89 -12.79 -8.43
CA GLY A 119 12.01 -13.69 -7.28
C GLY A 119 11.84 -15.16 -7.67
N HIS A 120 12.16 -16.04 -6.71
CA HIS A 120 11.91 -17.49 -6.84
C HIS A 120 11.35 -18.10 -5.56
N GLU A 121 11.25 -17.29 -4.50
CA GLU A 121 10.81 -17.78 -3.21
C GLU A 121 9.30 -18.03 -3.15
N THR A 122 8.91 -18.99 -2.33
CA THR A 122 7.53 -19.15 -1.89
C THR A 122 7.48 -19.01 -0.37
N GLY A 123 6.86 -17.93 0.09
CA GLY A 123 6.71 -17.60 1.50
C GLY A 123 5.26 -17.67 1.95
N VAL A 124 5.05 -17.89 3.24
CA VAL A 124 3.74 -17.71 3.88
C VAL A 124 3.97 -16.90 5.16
N SER A 125 3.08 -15.95 5.45
CA SER A 125 3.13 -15.11 6.64
C SER A 125 3.29 -15.96 7.91
N ARG A 126 4.18 -15.51 8.80
CA ARG A 126 4.44 -16.17 10.09
C ARG A 126 3.25 -16.10 11.06
N ARG A 127 2.29 -15.20 10.80
CA ARG A 127 1.09 -15.03 11.64
C ARG A 127 0.01 -16.07 11.34
N VAL A 128 0.11 -16.81 10.24
CA VAL A 128 -0.81 -17.91 9.90
C VAL A 128 -0.48 -19.13 10.75
N SER A 129 -1.50 -19.85 11.20
CA SER A 129 -1.39 -21.12 11.93
C SER A 129 -0.55 -22.16 11.16
N GLU A 130 0.16 -23.07 11.86
CA GLU A 130 1.02 -24.06 11.18
C GLU A 130 0.25 -24.96 10.22
N GLU A 131 -0.96 -25.40 10.60
CA GLU A 131 -1.84 -26.23 9.78
C GLU A 131 -2.20 -25.54 8.47
N GLN A 132 -2.66 -24.28 8.53
CA GLN A 132 -3.00 -23.52 7.32
C GLN A 132 -1.76 -23.13 6.52
N ARG A 133 -0.60 -22.97 7.17
CA ARG A 133 0.64 -22.59 6.51
C ARG A 133 1.14 -23.65 5.53
N GLU A 134 1.05 -24.93 5.89
CA GLU A 134 1.44 -26.01 4.98
C GLU A 134 0.51 -26.06 3.76
N ARG A 135 -0.81 -25.97 3.98
CA ARG A 135 -1.83 -25.90 2.92
C ARG A 135 -1.56 -24.75 1.95
N LEU A 136 -1.44 -23.53 2.47
CA LEU A 136 -1.22 -22.32 1.67
C LEU A 136 0.14 -22.33 0.96
N ARG A 137 1.17 -22.92 1.57
CA ARG A 137 2.47 -23.10 0.91
C ARG A 137 2.36 -24.07 -0.27
N GLY A 138 1.54 -25.12 -0.15
CA GLY A 138 1.20 -26.03 -1.26
C GLY A 138 0.53 -25.29 -2.42
N PHE A 139 -0.50 -24.50 -2.12
CA PHE A 139 -1.19 -23.68 -3.13
C PHE A 139 -0.24 -22.69 -3.80
N ALA A 140 0.51 -21.91 -3.02
CA ALA A 140 1.45 -20.93 -3.55
C ALA A 140 2.52 -21.57 -4.45
N ARG A 141 3.02 -22.76 -4.11
CA ARG A 141 3.96 -23.50 -4.98
C ARG A 141 3.33 -23.97 -6.29
N ALA A 142 2.06 -24.39 -6.25
CA ALA A 142 1.35 -24.88 -7.43
C ALA A 142 1.03 -23.76 -8.42
N ILE A 143 0.78 -22.55 -7.94
CA ILE A 143 0.35 -21.41 -8.78
C ILE A 143 1.51 -20.47 -9.16
N ARG A 144 2.68 -20.58 -8.51
CA ARG A 144 3.80 -19.65 -8.73
C ARG A 144 4.33 -19.74 -10.16
N PRO A 145 4.32 -18.63 -10.92
CA PRO A 145 4.92 -18.60 -12.25
C PRO A 145 6.45 -18.53 -12.17
N ASP A 146 7.11 -19.00 -13.23
CA ASP A 146 8.57 -18.92 -13.34
C ASP A 146 9.06 -17.47 -13.43
N GLY A 147 10.19 -17.19 -12.79
CA GLY A 147 10.72 -15.83 -12.67
C GLY A 147 10.01 -14.95 -11.62
N PHE A 148 9.04 -15.49 -10.87
CA PHE A 148 8.36 -14.78 -9.80
C PHE A 148 8.48 -15.49 -8.44
N GLY A 149 8.57 -14.69 -7.40
CA GLY A 149 8.33 -15.11 -6.02
C GLY A 149 6.89 -14.80 -5.60
N ILE A 150 6.36 -15.58 -4.66
CA ILE A 150 5.04 -15.35 -4.06
C ILE A 150 5.17 -15.41 -2.54
N ILE A 151 4.57 -14.44 -1.85
CA ILE A 151 4.45 -14.44 -0.39
C ILE A 151 2.98 -14.37 0.00
N VAL A 152 2.45 -15.44 0.58
CA VAL A 152 1.06 -15.52 1.05
C VAL A 152 0.89 -14.70 2.34
N ARG A 153 -0.12 -13.83 2.37
CA ARG A 153 -0.44 -12.92 3.47
C ARG A 153 -1.33 -13.59 4.51
N THR A 154 -1.44 -12.98 5.70
CA THR A 154 -2.33 -13.46 6.77
C THR A 154 -3.80 -13.48 6.34
N ALA A 155 -4.21 -12.55 5.49
CA ALA A 155 -5.58 -12.48 4.97
C ALA A 155 -6.00 -13.70 4.14
N ALA A 156 -5.05 -14.52 3.67
CA ALA A 156 -5.31 -15.75 2.92
C ALA A 156 -5.70 -16.94 3.81
N GLU A 157 -5.71 -16.79 5.13
CA GLU A 157 -6.10 -17.87 6.03
C GLU A 157 -7.55 -18.29 5.77
N GLY A 158 -7.77 -19.59 5.52
CA GLY A 158 -9.08 -20.12 5.14
C GLY A 158 -9.50 -19.89 3.68
N VAL A 159 -8.71 -19.16 2.88
CA VAL A 159 -9.01 -18.90 1.46
C VAL A 159 -8.65 -20.11 0.59
N ASP A 160 -9.45 -20.35 -0.45
CA ASP A 160 -9.22 -21.43 -1.42
C ASP A 160 -8.24 -21.03 -2.53
N LYS A 161 -7.73 -22.04 -3.24
CA LYS A 161 -6.70 -21.88 -4.28
C LYS A 161 -7.15 -20.93 -5.40
N ASP A 162 -8.40 -21.04 -5.85
CA ASP A 162 -8.93 -20.27 -6.98
C ASP A 162 -8.90 -18.76 -6.70
N ILE A 163 -9.22 -18.34 -5.47
CA ILE A 163 -9.15 -16.92 -5.05
C ILE A 163 -7.69 -16.43 -5.03
N LEU A 164 -6.73 -17.28 -4.66
CA LEU A 164 -5.30 -16.94 -4.74
C LEU A 164 -4.83 -16.83 -6.19
N GLU A 165 -5.35 -17.65 -7.10
CA GLU A 165 -5.07 -17.56 -8.53
C GLU A 165 -5.61 -16.25 -9.11
N GLU A 166 -6.83 -15.84 -8.77
CA GLU A 166 -7.39 -14.56 -9.20
C GLU A 166 -6.57 -13.35 -8.69
N ASP A 167 -6.14 -13.35 -7.42
CA ASP A 167 -5.28 -12.30 -6.86
C ASP A 167 -3.91 -12.27 -7.58
N LEU A 168 -3.34 -13.44 -7.88
CA LEU A 168 -2.11 -13.56 -8.65
C LEU A 168 -2.24 -13.01 -10.08
N GLU A 169 -3.32 -13.36 -10.79
CA GLU A 169 -3.59 -12.90 -12.15
C GLU A 169 -3.66 -11.37 -12.22
N ASN A 170 -4.32 -10.73 -11.24
CA ASN A 170 -4.36 -9.27 -11.14
C ASN A 170 -2.95 -8.68 -11.00
N LEU A 171 -2.13 -9.25 -10.11
CA LEU A 171 -0.77 -8.76 -9.88
C LEU A 171 0.13 -8.96 -11.09
N LEU A 172 -0.06 -10.04 -11.85
CA LEU A 172 0.65 -10.26 -13.11
C LEU A 172 0.25 -9.20 -14.15
N GLN A 173 -1.03 -8.86 -14.28
CA GLN A 173 -1.47 -7.77 -15.18
C GLN A 173 -0.87 -6.42 -14.78
N ILE A 174 -0.82 -6.11 -13.49
CA ILE A 174 -0.15 -4.90 -12.98
C ILE A 174 1.32 -4.92 -13.36
N TRP A 175 2.01 -6.05 -13.14
CA TRP A 175 3.43 -6.19 -13.46
C TRP A 175 3.71 -6.06 -14.96
N ASP A 176 2.85 -6.60 -15.82
CA ASP A 176 2.96 -6.44 -17.27
C ASP A 176 2.86 -4.95 -17.67
N GLY A 177 1.95 -4.21 -17.04
CA GLY A 177 1.84 -2.77 -17.17
C GLY A 177 3.12 -2.04 -16.76
N VAL A 178 3.63 -2.33 -15.54
CA VAL A 178 4.89 -1.78 -15.01
C VAL A 178 6.06 -2.06 -15.96
N SER A 179 6.20 -3.31 -16.40
CA SER A 179 7.29 -3.78 -17.26
C SER A 179 7.24 -3.14 -18.64
N ARG A 180 6.04 -2.94 -19.19
CA ARG A 180 5.83 -2.24 -20.46
C ARG A 180 6.20 -0.77 -20.34
N MET A 181 5.65 -0.07 -19.34
CA MET A 181 5.97 1.34 -19.10
C MET A 181 7.46 1.57 -18.85
N ALA A 182 8.12 0.71 -18.08
CA ALA A 182 9.55 0.81 -17.81
C ALA A 182 10.42 0.67 -19.08
N ARG A 183 9.96 -0.10 -20.08
CA ARG A 183 10.63 -0.22 -21.38
C ARG A 183 10.35 0.97 -22.30
N GLU A 184 9.14 1.49 -22.28
CA GLU A 184 8.68 2.54 -23.20
C GLU A 184 9.05 3.96 -22.76
N GLN A 185 9.15 4.22 -21.46
CA GLN A 185 9.40 5.55 -20.90
C GLN A 185 10.88 5.78 -20.63
N ASP A 186 11.34 7.01 -20.81
CA ASP A 186 12.71 7.44 -20.47
C ASP A 186 12.84 7.78 -18.99
N ALA A 187 14.04 7.54 -18.43
CA ALA A 187 14.34 7.95 -17.06
C ALA A 187 14.74 9.44 -16.99
N PRO A 188 14.42 10.14 -15.89
CA PRO A 188 13.70 9.65 -14.72
C PRO A 188 12.18 9.88 -14.80
N CYS A 189 11.37 8.86 -14.46
CA CYS A 189 9.91 8.98 -14.44
C CYS A 189 9.23 8.04 -13.44
N LEU A 190 8.00 8.39 -13.05
CA LEU A 190 7.09 7.53 -12.30
C LEU A 190 6.52 6.46 -13.25
N ILE A 191 6.65 5.19 -12.88
CA ILE A 191 6.19 4.04 -13.67
C ILE A 191 4.88 3.48 -13.10
N TYR A 192 4.76 3.45 -11.77
CA TYR A 192 3.57 2.91 -11.12
C TYR A 192 3.31 3.63 -9.80
N GLN A 193 2.05 3.97 -9.60
CA GLN A 193 1.51 4.47 -8.35
C GLN A 193 0.66 3.36 -7.73
N ASP A 194 0.96 2.99 -6.48
CA ASP A 194 0.17 1.99 -5.75
C ASP A 194 -1.26 2.52 -5.49
N LEU A 195 -2.12 1.65 -4.96
CA LEU A 195 -3.44 2.03 -4.48
C LEU A 195 -3.36 3.31 -3.62
N GLY A 196 -4.36 4.18 -3.79
CA GLY A 196 -4.58 5.32 -2.89
C GLY A 196 -4.68 4.87 -1.42
N LEU A 197 -4.61 5.82 -0.48
CA LEU A 197 -4.57 5.49 0.95
C LEU A 197 -5.76 4.59 1.37
N VAL A 198 -6.95 4.85 0.83
CA VAL A 198 -8.16 4.03 1.08
C VAL A 198 -7.95 2.60 0.58
N GLY A 199 -7.58 2.43 -0.69
CA GLY A 199 -7.35 1.11 -1.27
C GLY A 199 -6.28 0.30 -0.51
N ARG A 200 -5.23 0.94 0.02
CA ARG A 200 -4.23 0.24 0.85
C ARG A 200 -4.81 -0.21 2.19
N ILE A 201 -5.61 0.62 2.84
CA ILE A 201 -6.30 0.24 4.08
C ILE A 201 -7.24 -0.91 3.82
N LEU A 202 -8.09 -0.84 2.78
CA LEU A 202 -9.00 -1.92 2.41
C LEU A 202 -8.21 -3.22 2.13
N ARG A 203 -7.13 -3.15 1.34
CA ARG A 203 -6.26 -4.30 1.07
C ARG A 203 -5.67 -4.93 2.33
N ASP A 204 -5.28 -4.11 3.30
CA ASP A 204 -4.49 -4.55 4.45
C ASP A 204 -5.36 -4.90 5.68
N GLU A 205 -6.55 -4.31 5.80
CA GLU A 205 -7.49 -4.56 6.90
C GLU A 205 -8.27 -5.87 6.74
N PRO A 206 -8.60 -6.56 7.83
CA PRO A 206 -9.55 -7.67 7.81
C PRO A 206 -10.99 -7.13 7.67
N PHE A 207 -11.58 -7.28 6.48
CA PHE A 207 -12.93 -6.76 6.18
C PHE A 207 -14.07 -7.33 7.03
N GLY A 208 -13.88 -8.48 7.69
CA GLY A 208 -14.92 -9.11 8.51
C GLY A 208 -15.32 -8.30 9.76
N ALA A 209 -14.85 -7.06 9.89
CA ALA A 209 -15.02 -6.20 11.05
C ALA A 209 -15.48 -4.77 10.68
N VAL A 210 -15.86 -4.44 9.44
CA VAL A 210 -16.28 -3.07 9.08
C VAL A 210 -17.75 -3.08 8.66
N ASP A 211 -18.59 -2.27 9.32
CA ASP A 211 -20.02 -2.17 9.00
C ASP A 211 -20.28 -1.13 7.89
N GLU A 212 -19.52 -0.02 7.88
CA GLU A 212 -19.77 1.11 6.97
C GLU A 212 -18.45 1.76 6.49
N ILE A 213 -18.39 2.13 5.22
CA ILE A 213 -17.32 2.93 4.63
C ILE A 213 -17.95 4.21 4.06
N ILE A 214 -17.57 5.35 4.62
CA ILE A 214 -18.05 6.67 4.20
C ILE A 214 -16.89 7.40 3.55
N VAL A 215 -17.08 7.84 2.31
CA VAL A 215 -16.08 8.62 1.56
C VAL A 215 -16.70 9.95 1.14
N ASP A 216 -15.89 10.97 0.88
CA ASP A 216 -16.38 12.29 0.45
C ASP A 216 -16.13 12.59 -1.05
N SER A 217 -15.49 11.69 -1.79
CA SER A 217 -15.27 11.83 -3.24
C SER A 217 -15.99 10.76 -4.05
N GLU A 218 -16.62 11.18 -5.16
CA GLU A 218 -17.24 10.29 -6.17
C GLU A 218 -16.23 9.36 -6.86
N GLU A 219 -14.99 9.81 -7.01
CA GLU A 219 -13.91 8.98 -7.54
C GLU A 219 -13.57 7.85 -6.58
N GLU A 220 -13.36 8.20 -5.31
CA GLU A 220 -13.01 7.24 -4.28
C GLU A 220 -14.16 6.28 -3.99
N TYR A 221 -15.41 6.76 -4.03
CA TYR A 221 -16.60 5.91 -3.91
C TYR A 221 -16.61 4.78 -4.94
N ARG A 222 -16.32 5.11 -6.21
CA ARG A 222 -16.23 4.11 -7.28
C ARG A 222 -15.05 3.17 -7.08
N ASN A 223 -13.91 3.67 -6.63
CA ASN A 223 -12.73 2.85 -6.35
C ASN A 223 -13.00 1.84 -5.23
N VAL A 224 -13.68 2.25 -4.15
CA VAL A 224 -14.06 1.38 -3.03
C VAL A 224 -15.04 0.30 -3.49
N LEU A 225 -16.08 0.65 -4.26
CA LEU A 225 -17.04 -0.33 -4.78
C LEU A 225 -16.36 -1.38 -5.67
N ALA A 226 -15.52 -0.93 -6.61
CA ALA A 226 -14.76 -1.83 -7.48
C ALA A 226 -13.83 -2.76 -6.68
N PHE A 227 -13.22 -2.24 -5.61
CA PHE A 227 -12.39 -3.06 -4.71
C PHE A 227 -13.22 -4.15 -4.03
N LEU A 228 -14.38 -3.81 -3.45
CA LEU A 228 -15.22 -4.76 -2.72
C LEU A 228 -15.89 -5.80 -3.64
N GLU A 229 -16.21 -5.43 -4.87
CA GLU A 229 -16.69 -6.37 -5.89
C GLU A 229 -15.62 -7.39 -6.25
N ARG A 230 -14.36 -6.93 -6.39
CA ARG A 230 -13.23 -7.80 -6.72
C ARG A 230 -12.80 -8.69 -5.56
N PHE A 231 -12.84 -8.15 -4.34
CA PHE A 231 -12.41 -8.85 -3.12
C PHE A 231 -13.54 -8.83 -2.10
N PRO A 232 -14.57 -9.67 -2.30
CA PRO A 232 -15.70 -9.71 -1.41
C PRO A 232 -15.25 -10.07 0.02
N PRO A 233 -15.77 -9.38 1.02
CA PRO A 233 -15.39 -9.63 2.40
C PRO A 233 -15.93 -10.97 2.88
N ASN A 234 -15.18 -11.63 3.78
CA ASN A 234 -15.65 -12.83 4.47
C ASN A 234 -16.78 -12.44 5.43
N GLY A 235 -18.03 -12.45 4.98
CA GLY A 235 -19.20 -12.12 5.78
C GLY A 235 -20.12 -11.10 5.11
N SER A 236 -20.61 -10.14 5.90
CA SER A 236 -21.45 -9.06 5.36
C SER A 236 -20.58 -8.01 4.67
N SER A 237 -21.01 -7.59 3.48
CA SER A 237 -20.39 -6.45 2.80
C SER A 237 -20.63 -5.18 3.59
N PRO A 238 -19.60 -4.32 3.79
CA PRO A 238 -19.82 -3.02 4.38
C PRO A 238 -20.74 -2.19 3.49
N GLU A 239 -21.60 -1.40 4.12
CA GLU A 239 -22.35 -0.38 3.40
C GLU A 239 -21.37 0.71 2.94
N VAL A 240 -21.44 1.11 1.67
CA VAL A 240 -20.58 2.17 1.13
C VAL A 240 -21.43 3.40 0.86
N ASN A 241 -21.11 4.50 1.53
CA ASN A 241 -21.84 5.76 1.48
C ASN A 241 -20.95 6.90 0.98
N LEU A 242 -21.53 7.76 0.15
CA LEU A 242 -20.89 9.00 -0.29
C LEU A 242 -21.45 10.17 0.53
N HIS A 243 -20.58 10.80 1.30
CA HIS A 243 -20.88 12.05 1.99
C HIS A 243 -20.90 13.20 0.99
N ARG A 244 -22.07 13.81 0.79
CA ARG A 244 -22.27 14.98 -0.10
C ARG A 244 -22.53 16.28 0.67
N GLY A 245 -22.35 16.27 1.99
CA GLY A 245 -22.62 17.43 2.83
C GLY A 245 -21.60 18.54 2.63
N ASN A 246 -22.03 19.80 2.85
CA ASN A 246 -21.13 20.96 2.79
C ASN A 246 -20.20 21.08 4.02
N ILE A 247 -20.49 20.31 5.08
CA ILE A 247 -19.63 20.21 6.26
C ILE A 247 -18.61 19.09 6.00
N PRO A 248 -17.31 19.32 6.21
CA PRO A 248 -16.29 18.27 6.06
C PRO A 248 -16.64 17.00 6.82
N ILE A 249 -16.36 15.84 6.23
CA ILE A 249 -16.78 14.53 6.76
C ILE A 249 -16.35 14.32 8.22
N PHE A 250 -15.11 14.66 8.60
CA PHE A 250 -14.64 14.49 9.99
C PHE A 250 -15.33 15.42 10.98
N GLU A 251 -15.68 16.64 10.58
CA GLU A 251 -16.42 17.57 11.42
C GLU A 251 -17.86 17.08 11.60
N PHE A 252 -18.51 16.65 10.52
CA PHE A 252 -19.89 16.17 10.54
C PHE A 252 -20.07 14.96 11.48
N TYR A 253 -19.14 14.00 11.45
CA TYR A 253 -19.17 12.82 12.32
C TYR A 253 -18.48 13.01 13.68
N GLY A 254 -18.00 14.21 14.00
CA GLY A 254 -17.37 14.52 15.29
C GLY A 254 -15.96 13.94 15.49
N ILE A 255 -15.35 13.40 14.43
CA ILE A 255 -14.01 12.79 14.42
C ILE A 255 -12.93 13.84 14.69
N GLU A 256 -13.13 15.07 14.21
CA GLU A 256 -12.16 16.16 14.43
C GLU A 256 -11.95 16.44 15.93
N LYS A 257 -13.00 16.31 16.75
CA LYS A 257 -12.90 16.49 18.22
C LYS A 257 -12.04 15.40 18.86
N ASP A 258 -12.22 14.15 18.44
CA ASP A 258 -11.42 13.03 18.93
C ASP A 258 -9.94 13.19 18.50
N LEU A 259 -9.68 13.70 17.28
CA LEU A 259 -8.33 14.03 16.81
C LEU A 259 -7.67 15.13 17.63
N GLU A 260 -8.39 16.23 17.89
CA GLU A 260 -7.90 17.34 18.71
C GLU A 260 -7.50 16.87 20.11
N LEU A 261 -8.37 16.07 20.75
CA LEU A 261 -8.09 15.47 22.07
C LEU A 261 -6.85 14.56 22.05
N ALA A 262 -6.67 13.77 20.99
CA ALA A 262 -5.52 12.88 20.85
C ALA A 262 -4.19 13.64 20.65
N LEU A 263 -4.23 14.87 20.16
CA LEU A 263 -3.06 15.74 19.98
C LEU A 263 -2.70 16.54 21.23
N GLU A 264 -3.55 16.54 22.26
CA GLU A 264 -3.25 17.22 23.51
C GLU A 264 -2.04 16.61 24.24
N ARG A 265 -1.24 17.47 24.87
CA ARG A 265 -0.09 17.02 25.67
C ARG A 265 -0.49 16.14 26.86
N LYS A 266 -1.72 16.28 27.35
CA LYS A 266 -2.29 15.50 28.45
C LYS A 266 -3.63 14.96 28.01
N VAL A 267 -3.78 13.65 28.03
CA VAL A 267 -5.06 12.96 27.74
C VAL A 267 -5.60 12.43 29.07
N TRP A 268 -6.81 12.84 29.42
CA TRP A 268 -7.49 12.34 30.63
C TRP A 268 -8.12 10.97 30.35
N LEU A 269 -7.87 10.01 31.23
CA LEU A 269 -8.52 8.71 31.15
C LEU A 269 -9.92 8.79 31.76
N GLY A 270 -10.82 7.87 31.38
CA GLY A 270 -12.20 7.85 31.87
C GLY A 270 -12.36 7.80 33.39
N SER A 271 -11.29 7.44 34.11
CA SER A 271 -11.26 7.36 35.58
C SER A 271 -10.64 8.58 36.28
N GLY A 272 -10.23 9.62 35.54
CA GLY A 272 -9.53 10.78 36.09
C GLY A 272 -8.03 10.58 36.23
#